data_AF-A0A1F9PJW7-F1
#
_entry.id   AF-A0A1F9PJW7-F1
#
_cell.length_a   1.000
_cell.length_b   1.000
_cell.length_c   1.000
_cell.angle_alpha   90.00
_cell.angle_beta   90.00
_cell.angle_gamma   90.00
#
_symmetry.space_group_name_H-M   'P 1'
#
loop_
_entity.id
_entity.type
_entity.pdbx_description
1 polymer ?
#
loop_
_entity_poly.entity_id
_entity_poly.type
_entity_poly.pdbx_seq_one_letter_code
_entity_poly.pdbx_strand_id
1 'polypeptide(L)'
;MEGSLLVTPLLLLVADDRIGTKEALERIGRFMQRILPGFGHLEDVYLTGGIGAVEGRILNVTLGLIAAHSLQPGLQTFFIRLIDMLNLLTLFRHQRWRSETVPSFVPGGRISTKRLNSWQGGRGAAERDACVAALTGSGALPESPSELEEEFMRGMTRFCRRLSRDPDGIGLLVEYLWSLYLEARYWRLSVKQGGVVRTIPGEELMA
;
A
#
# COMPACT_ATOMS: atom_id res chain seq x y z
N MET A 1 14.04 1.66 -0.25
CA MET A 1 12.82 2.50 -0.30
C MET A 1 12.52 2.82 -1.78
N GLU A 2 12.42 1.76 -2.59
CA GLU A 2 12.27 1.87 -4.05
C GLU A 2 10.83 1.49 -4.39
N GLY A 3 10.05 2.39 -4.99
CA GLY A 3 8.64 2.10 -5.30
C GLY A 3 7.65 3.17 -4.86
N SER A 4 8.11 4.22 -4.19
CA SER A 4 7.29 5.37 -3.82
C SER A 4 6.64 6.07 -5.03
N LEU A 5 5.31 6.27 -5.03
CA LEU A 5 4.62 7.06 -6.05
C LEU A 5 4.61 8.55 -5.72
N LEU A 6 4.75 8.89 -4.43
CA LEU A 6 4.67 10.27 -3.96
C LEU A 6 6.03 10.91 -3.75
N VAL A 7 7.13 10.15 -3.64
CA VAL A 7 8.46 10.73 -3.37
C VAL A 7 8.89 11.67 -4.48
N THR A 8 8.73 11.34 -5.75
CA THR A 8 9.13 12.28 -6.83
C THR A 8 8.28 13.56 -6.84
N PRO A 9 6.93 13.49 -6.83
CA PRO A 9 6.10 14.69 -6.68
C PRO A 9 6.39 15.48 -5.41
N LEU A 10 6.57 14.80 -4.27
CA LEU A 10 6.89 15.47 -3.00
C LEU A 10 8.27 16.12 -3.05
N LEU A 11 9.28 15.45 -3.61
CA LEU A 11 10.60 16.04 -3.81
C LEU A 11 10.53 17.25 -4.74
N LEU A 12 9.74 17.21 -5.82
CA LEU A 12 9.53 18.36 -6.70
C LEU A 12 8.83 19.52 -5.99
N LEU A 13 7.85 19.22 -5.13
CA LEU A 13 7.17 20.22 -4.28
C LEU A 13 8.09 20.81 -3.21
N VAL A 14 9.06 20.03 -2.75
CA VAL A 14 9.96 20.35 -1.63
C VAL A 14 11.28 20.98 -2.11
N ALA A 15 11.69 20.71 -3.34
CA ALA A 15 12.92 21.23 -3.95
C ALA A 15 12.79 22.66 -4.48
N ASP A 16 11.70 23.37 -4.16
CA ASP A 16 11.63 24.81 -4.41
C ASP A 16 12.54 25.53 -3.40
N ASP A 17 13.72 25.95 -3.85
CA ASP A 17 14.76 26.62 -3.06
C ASP A 17 14.28 27.87 -2.31
N ARG A 18 13.08 28.38 -2.62
CA ARG A 18 12.49 29.57 -2.00
C ARG A 18 11.83 29.31 -0.64
N ILE A 19 11.36 28.08 -0.40
CA ILE A 19 10.52 27.72 0.74
C ILE A 19 11.06 26.40 1.26
N GLY A 20 12.10 26.44 2.11
CA GLY A 20 12.84 25.23 2.51
C GLY A 20 11.95 24.06 2.95
N THR A 21 12.43 22.83 2.77
CA THR A 21 11.67 21.57 2.90
C THR A 21 10.70 21.49 4.07
N LYS A 22 11.14 21.94 5.26
CA LYS A 22 10.33 21.93 6.48
C LYS A 22 9.06 22.76 6.32
N GLU A 23 9.20 23.98 5.80
CA GLU A 23 8.10 24.92 5.62
C GLU A 23 7.13 24.44 4.53
N ALA A 24 7.64 23.85 3.45
CA ALA A 24 6.82 23.24 2.41
C ALA A 24 5.93 22.12 2.99
N LEU A 25 6.50 21.22 3.79
CA LEU A 25 5.76 20.12 4.43
C LEU A 25 4.75 20.62 5.47
N GLU A 26 5.09 21.64 6.25
CA GLU A 26 4.16 22.26 7.20
C GLU A 26 2.95 22.86 6.47
N ARG A 27 3.17 23.53 5.32
CA ARG A 27 2.09 24.10 4.50
C ARG A 27 1.21 23.00 3.89
N ILE A 28 1.80 21.92 3.37
CA ILE A 28 1.06 20.76 2.86
C ILE A 28 0.24 20.12 3.99
N GLY A 29 0.86 19.86 5.15
CA GLY A 29 0.19 19.27 6.30
C GLY A 29 -1.01 20.11 6.75
N ARG A 30 -0.82 21.44 6.89
CA ARG A 30 -1.92 22.36 7.22
C ARG A 30 -3.02 22.37 6.15
N PHE A 31 -2.66 22.36 4.87
CA PHE A 31 -3.65 22.32 3.79
C PHE A 31 -4.46 21.02 3.82
N MET A 32 -3.79 19.87 3.89
CA MET A 32 -4.44 18.57 3.94
C MET A 32 -5.31 18.43 5.19
N GLN A 33 -4.87 18.94 6.34
CA GLN A 33 -5.62 18.91 7.59
C GLN A 33 -6.97 19.64 7.51
N ARG A 34 -7.11 20.63 6.62
CA ARG A 34 -8.40 21.31 6.37
C ARG A 34 -9.40 20.44 5.62
N ILE A 35 -8.92 19.47 4.84
CA ILE A 35 -9.74 18.58 4.02
C ILE A 35 -9.98 17.27 4.77
N LEU A 36 -8.94 16.72 5.39
CA LEU A 36 -8.94 15.43 6.06
C LEU A 36 -8.20 15.54 7.39
N PRO A 37 -8.80 15.08 8.51
CA PRO A 37 -8.11 15.11 9.80
C PRO A 37 -6.94 14.12 9.82
N GLY A 38 -5.86 14.44 10.56
CA GLY A 38 -4.74 13.52 10.81
C GLY A 38 -3.45 13.78 10.01
N PHE A 39 -3.45 14.76 9.09
CA PHE A 39 -2.30 15.17 8.27
C PHE A 39 -1.43 16.28 8.88
N GLY A 40 -1.62 16.63 10.16
CA GLY A 40 -0.73 17.57 10.85
C GLY A 40 0.67 17.00 11.08
N HIS A 41 1.66 17.90 11.28
CA HIS A 41 3.03 17.58 11.68
C HIS A 41 3.83 16.70 10.70
N LEU A 42 3.63 16.88 9.38
CA LEU A 42 4.40 16.15 8.37
C LEU A 42 5.90 16.51 8.41
N GLU A 43 6.22 17.73 8.83
CA GLU A 43 7.58 18.22 9.06
C GLU A 43 8.31 17.40 10.13
N ASP A 44 7.64 17.03 11.22
CA ASP A 44 8.24 16.22 12.30
C ASP A 44 8.48 14.77 11.83
N VAL A 45 7.56 14.24 11.03
CA VAL A 45 7.71 12.91 10.39
C VAL A 45 8.88 12.91 9.42
N TYR A 46 9.09 14.00 8.68
CA TYR A 46 10.24 14.13 7.79
C TYR A 46 11.56 14.22 8.56
N LEU A 47 11.62 15.00 9.64
CA LEU A 47 12.84 15.13 10.44
C LEU A 47 13.25 13.81 11.09
N THR A 48 12.30 12.95 11.41
CA THR A 48 12.56 11.66 12.08
C THR A 48 12.86 10.51 11.11
N GLY A 49 12.21 10.46 9.94
CA GLY A 49 12.32 9.32 9.02
C GLY A 49 12.46 9.67 7.53
N GLY A 50 12.69 10.94 7.21
CA GLY A 50 12.86 11.43 5.85
C GLY A 50 11.59 11.35 5.01
N ILE A 51 11.76 11.48 3.69
CA ILE A 51 10.63 11.55 2.75
C ILE A 51 9.77 10.28 2.70
N GLY A 52 10.38 9.11 2.94
CA GLY A 52 9.66 7.83 3.01
C GLY A 52 8.69 7.75 4.17
N ALA A 53 9.08 8.29 5.32
CA ALA A 53 8.20 8.35 6.49
C ALA A 53 7.00 9.26 6.22
N VAL A 54 7.21 10.38 5.52
CA VAL A 54 6.13 11.29 5.11
C VAL A 54 5.14 10.58 4.18
N GLU A 55 5.64 9.90 3.15
CA GLU A 55 4.76 9.14 2.25
C GLU A 55 4.00 8.05 3.02
N GLY A 56 4.69 7.27 3.85
CA GLY A 56 4.06 6.24 4.67
C GLY A 56 2.98 6.83 5.57
N ARG A 57 3.22 8.00 6.17
CA ARG A 57 2.22 8.71 6.97
C ARG A 57 1.01 9.12 6.14
N ILE A 58 1.23 9.74 4.98
CA ILE A 58 0.16 10.17 4.08
C ILE A 58 -0.70 8.97 3.67
N LEU A 59 -0.07 7.86 3.27
CA LEU A 59 -0.75 6.64 2.88
C LEU A 59 -1.56 6.05 4.03
N ASN A 60 -0.95 5.91 5.22
CA ASN A 60 -1.58 5.29 6.37
C ASN A 60 -2.80 6.09 6.86
N VAL A 61 -2.69 7.42 6.90
CA VAL A 61 -3.82 8.29 7.28
C VAL A 61 -4.92 8.21 6.23
N THR A 62 -4.58 8.30 4.94
CA THR A 62 -5.56 8.24 3.84
C THR A 62 -6.35 6.93 3.87
N LEU A 63 -5.66 5.79 3.94
CA LEU A 63 -6.31 4.48 3.98
C LEU A 63 -7.13 4.26 5.25
N GLY A 64 -6.63 4.72 6.40
CA GLY A 64 -7.37 4.65 7.66
C GLY A 64 -8.66 5.46 7.62
N LEU A 65 -8.64 6.65 7.01
CA LEU A 65 -9.82 7.47 6.82
C LEU A 65 -10.80 6.82 5.83
N ILE A 66 -10.31 6.33 4.69
CA ILE A 66 -11.15 5.63 3.69
C ILE A 66 -11.87 4.45 4.36
N ALA A 67 -11.15 3.63 5.13
CA ALA A 67 -11.73 2.47 5.80
C ALA A 67 -12.75 2.82 6.89
N ALA A 68 -12.67 4.01 7.49
CA ALA A 68 -13.60 4.48 8.51
C ALA A 68 -14.90 5.06 7.92
N HIS A 69 -14.94 5.36 6.62
CA HIS A 69 -16.16 5.87 5.97
C HIS A 69 -17.07 4.72 5.52
N SER A 70 -18.37 5.00 5.42
CA SER A 70 -19.33 4.06 4.84
C SER A 70 -19.21 4.07 3.32
N LEU A 71 -18.44 3.13 2.78
CA LEU A 71 -18.29 2.93 1.34
C LEU A 71 -19.30 1.91 0.81
N GLN A 72 -19.50 1.93 -0.51
CA GLN A 72 -20.21 0.84 -1.19
C GLN A 72 -19.51 -0.50 -0.85
N PRO A 73 -20.25 -1.59 -0.57
CA PRO A 73 -19.69 -2.82 0.01
C PRO A 73 -18.49 -3.44 -0.73
N GLY A 74 -18.49 -3.39 -2.07
CA GLY A 74 -17.38 -3.87 -2.90
C GLY A 74 -16.12 -3.04 -2.71
N LEU A 75 -16.27 -1.72 -2.65
CA LEU A 75 -15.17 -0.78 -2.41
C LEU A 75 -14.63 -0.92 -0.98
N GLN A 76 -15.52 -1.07 0.02
CA GLN A 76 -15.12 -1.35 1.40
C GLN A 76 -14.28 -2.62 1.48
N THR A 77 -14.75 -3.70 0.84
CA THR A 77 -14.06 -4.99 0.83
C THR A 77 -12.69 -4.89 0.15
N PHE A 78 -12.60 -4.13 -0.95
CA PHE A 78 -11.33 -3.86 -1.64
C PHE A 78 -10.32 -3.17 -0.73
N PHE A 79 -10.69 -2.04 -0.08
CA PHE A 79 -9.76 -1.29 0.76
C PHE A 79 -9.35 -2.05 2.02
N ILE A 80 -10.28 -2.76 2.65
CA ILE A 80 -9.96 -3.65 3.78
C ILE A 80 -8.89 -4.67 3.37
N ARG A 81 -9.07 -5.31 2.20
CA ARG A 81 -8.12 -6.31 1.68
C ARG A 81 -6.76 -5.68 1.37
N LEU A 82 -6.75 -4.50 0.75
CA LEU A 82 -5.54 -3.73 0.46
C LEU A 82 -4.77 -3.38 1.74
N ILE A 83 -5.47 -2.93 2.77
CA ILE A 83 -4.88 -2.60 4.08
C ILE A 83 -4.24 -3.85 4.72
N ASP A 84 -4.94 -4.98 4.73
CA ASP A 84 -4.42 -6.22 5.30
C ASP A 84 -3.12 -6.65 4.60
N MET A 85 -3.05 -6.55 3.27
CA MET A 85 -1.86 -6.88 2.50
C MET A 85 -0.69 -5.93 2.79
N LEU A 86 -0.93 -4.62 2.83
CA LEU A 86 0.09 -3.62 3.14
C LEU A 86 0.66 -3.82 4.55
N ASN A 87 -0.20 -4.15 5.51
CA ASN A 87 0.21 -4.46 6.86
C ASN A 87 1.04 -5.75 6.94
N LEU A 88 0.65 -6.80 6.24
CA LEU A 88 1.43 -8.04 6.16
C LEU A 88 2.78 -7.82 5.46
N LEU A 89 2.83 -7.07 4.36
CA LEU A 89 4.11 -6.72 3.71
C LEU A 89 5.02 -5.94 4.65
N THR A 90 4.46 -4.96 5.38
CA THR A 90 5.19 -4.20 6.39
C THR A 90 5.75 -5.12 7.47
N LEU A 91 4.94 -6.05 7.98
CA LEU A 91 5.36 -7.04 8.97
C LEU A 91 6.50 -7.92 8.46
N PHE A 92 6.37 -8.49 7.26
CA PHE A 92 7.39 -9.36 6.67
C PHE A 92 8.70 -8.61 6.39
N ARG A 93 8.63 -7.39 5.86
CA ARG A 93 9.82 -6.53 5.66
C ARG A 93 10.51 -6.21 6.98
N HIS A 94 9.73 -5.89 8.01
CA HIS A 94 10.26 -5.61 9.35
C HIS A 94 11.00 -6.83 9.94
N GLN A 95 10.37 -8.01 9.89
CA GLN A 95 10.98 -9.26 10.35
C GLN A 95 12.24 -9.62 9.57
N ARG A 96 12.23 -9.44 8.25
CA ARG A 96 13.35 -9.77 7.36
C ARG A 96 14.57 -8.87 7.58
N TRP A 97 14.36 -7.60 7.88
CA TRP A 97 15.43 -6.60 8.05
C TRP A 97 15.81 -6.35 9.52
N ARG A 98 15.14 -6.99 10.48
CA ARG A 98 15.38 -6.80 11.93
C ARG A 98 15.43 -5.32 12.31
N SER A 99 14.53 -4.52 11.75
CA SER A 99 14.53 -3.08 12.00
C SER A 99 14.20 -2.80 13.46
N GLU A 100 14.94 -1.87 14.08
CA GLU A 100 14.68 -1.42 15.45
C GLU A 100 13.45 -0.50 15.53
N THR A 101 13.00 0.04 14.39
CA THR A 101 11.84 0.93 14.34
C THR A 101 10.54 0.13 14.45
N VAL A 102 9.57 0.62 15.23
CA VAL A 102 8.26 -0.03 15.33
C VAL A 102 7.52 0.14 13.98
N PRO A 103 7.02 -0.96 13.36
CA PRO A 103 6.30 -0.86 12.11
C PRO A 103 5.01 -0.05 12.29
N SER A 104 4.76 0.87 11.37
CA SER A 104 3.51 1.63 11.34
C SER A 104 2.45 0.86 10.57
N PHE A 105 1.51 0.24 11.29
CA PHE A 105 0.37 -0.46 10.68
C PHE A 105 -0.80 0.49 10.39
N VAL A 106 -1.45 0.27 9.26
CA VAL A 106 -2.64 0.98 8.82
C VAL A 106 -3.87 0.42 9.55
N PRO A 107 -4.69 1.25 10.23
CA PRO A 107 -5.94 0.79 10.84
C PRO A 107 -7.03 0.53 9.78
N GLY A 108 -8.08 -0.20 10.17
CA GLY A 108 -9.26 -0.40 9.32
C GLY A 108 -9.25 -1.67 8.44
N GLY A 109 -8.20 -2.49 8.51
CA GLY A 109 -8.18 -3.83 7.93
C GLY A 109 -8.97 -4.86 8.76
N ARG A 110 -9.12 -6.09 8.25
CA ARG A 110 -9.66 -7.21 9.05
C ARG A 110 -8.68 -7.62 10.14
N ILE A 111 -7.39 -7.44 9.90
CA ILE A 111 -6.34 -7.78 10.86
C ILE A 111 -6.11 -6.55 11.74
N SER A 112 -6.57 -6.62 12.98
CA SER A 112 -6.34 -5.54 13.96
C SER A 112 -4.85 -5.28 14.17
N THR A 113 -4.49 -4.02 14.45
CA THR A 113 -3.11 -3.63 14.76
C THR A 113 -2.56 -4.36 15.99
N LYS A 114 -3.40 -4.65 16.99
CA LYS A 114 -3.05 -5.50 18.15
C LYS A 114 -2.60 -6.90 17.72
N ARG A 115 -3.29 -7.50 16.75
CA ARG A 115 -2.95 -8.83 16.22
C ARG A 115 -1.64 -8.77 15.41
N LEU A 116 -1.45 -7.75 14.58
CA LEU A 116 -0.20 -7.52 13.85
C LEU A 116 1.01 -7.37 14.80
N ASN A 117 0.87 -6.60 15.88
CA ASN A 117 1.90 -6.46 16.91
C ASN A 117 2.20 -7.80 17.61
N SER A 118 1.18 -8.63 17.86
CA SER A 118 1.36 -9.97 18.42
C SER A 118 2.17 -10.87 17.48
N TRP A 119 1.87 -10.84 16.18
CA TRP A 119 2.61 -11.59 15.16
C TRP A 119 4.04 -11.09 14.99
N GLN A 120 4.27 -9.78 15.12
CA GLN A 120 5.61 -9.21 15.17
C GLN A 120 6.42 -9.77 16.34
N GLY A 121 5.80 -9.91 17.52
CA GLY A 121 6.40 -10.53 18.70
C GLY A 121 6.54 -12.07 18.64
N GLY A 122 6.35 -12.68 17.47
CA GLY A 122 6.54 -14.12 17.23
C GLY A 122 5.38 -15.02 17.66
N ARG A 123 4.26 -14.46 18.14
CA ARG A 123 3.07 -15.24 18.52
C ARG A 123 2.14 -15.40 17.32
N GLY A 124 1.47 -16.54 17.17
CA GLY A 124 0.40 -16.68 16.16
C GLY A 124 0.86 -16.83 14.71
N ALA A 125 2.04 -17.43 14.48
CA ALA A 125 2.57 -17.68 13.12
C ALA A 125 1.57 -18.42 12.22
N ALA A 126 0.91 -19.46 12.74
CA ALA A 126 -0.09 -20.22 11.98
C ALA A 126 -1.29 -19.35 11.54
N GLU A 127 -1.76 -18.42 12.39
CA GLU A 127 -2.85 -17.50 12.02
C GLU A 127 -2.41 -16.50 10.95
N ARG A 128 -1.18 -15.97 11.08
CA ARG A 128 -0.56 -15.10 10.08
C ARG A 128 -0.48 -15.81 8.73
N ASP A 129 0.01 -17.04 8.73
CA ASP A 129 0.24 -17.83 7.52
C ASP A 129 -1.08 -18.19 6.84
N ALA A 130 -2.11 -18.53 7.61
CA ALA A 130 -3.47 -18.70 7.11
C ALA A 130 -4.04 -17.40 6.49
N CYS A 131 -3.76 -16.24 7.09
CA CYS A 131 -4.17 -14.94 6.51
C CYS A 131 -3.44 -14.65 5.20
N VAL A 132 -2.13 -14.91 5.11
CA VAL A 132 -1.35 -14.79 3.88
C VAL A 132 -1.98 -15.69 2.81
N ALA A 133 -2.21 -16.97 3.11
CA ALA A 133 -2.81 -17.92 2.17
C ALA A 133 -4.20 -17.48 1.69
N ALA A 134 -5.05 -16.92 2.56
CA ALA A 134 -6.37 -16.42 2.17
C ALA A 134 -6.31 -15.18 1.25
N LEU A 135 -5.27 -14.34 1.42
CA LEU A 135 -5.08 -13.12 0.65
C LEU A 135 -4.42 -13.37 -0.70
N THR A 136 -3.43 -14.27 -0.76
CA THR A 136 -2.77 -14.67 -2.00
C THR A 136 -3.63 -15.67 -2.77
N GLY A 137 -4.34 -16.57 -2.08
CA GLY A 137 -4.95 -17.75 -2.68
C GLY A 137 -3.93 -18.85 -3.00
N SER A 138 -2.70 -18.74 -2.46
CA SER A 138 -1.65 -19.74 -2.56
C SER A 138 -1.52 -20.49 -1.24
N GLY A 139 -1.28 -21.80 -1.31
CA GLY A 139 -1.01 -22.63 -0.13
C GLY A 139 0.45 -22.60 0.34
N ALA A 140 1.36 -22.05 -0.48
CA ALA A 140 2.77 -21.91 -0.15
C ALA A 140 3.07 -20.52 0.42
N LEU A 141 3.90 -20.47 1.46
CA LEU A 141 4.40 -19.22 2.00
C LEU A 141 5.56 -18.71 1.12
N PRO A 142 5.55 -17.43 0.73
CA PRO A 142 6.64 -16.82 -0.01
C PRO A 142 7.94 -16.78 0.82
N GLU A 143 9.09 -16.96 0.17
CA GLU A 143 10.40 -16.98 0.82
C GLU A 143 10.96 -15.56 1.04
N SER A 144 10.55 -14.63 0.18
CA SER A 144 10.99 -13.23 0.23
C SER A 144 9.82 -12.24 0.30
N PRO A 145 10.04 -11.03 0.87
CA PRO A 145 9.03 -9.97 0.81
C PRO A 145 8.63 -9.56 -0.61
N SER A 146 9.53 -9.73 -1.58
CA SER A 146 9.24 -9.45 -2.99
C SER A 146 8.30 -10.48 -3.60
N GLU A 147 8.55 -11.78 -3.38
CA GLU A 147 7.62 -12.84 -3.79
C GLU A 147 6.26 -12.70 -3.10
N LEU A 148 6.26 -12.34 -1.81
CA LEU A 148 5.02 -12.07 -1.09
C LEU A 148 4.23 -10.94 -1.72
N GLU A 149 4.92 -9.87 -2.13
CA GLU A 149 4.30 -8.76 -2.83
C GLU A 149 3.71 -9.21 -4.16
N GLU A 150 4.42 -9.98 -4.97
CA GLU A 150 3.90 -10.52 -6.24
C GLU A 150 2.67 -11.41 -6.04
N GLU A 151 2.71 -12.35 -5.09
CA GLU A 151 1.59 -13.22 -4.76
C GLU A 151 0.37 -12.44 -4.26
N PHE A 152 0.60 -11.38 -3.50
CA PHE A 152 -0.43 -10.45 -3.09
C PHE A 152 -1.05 -9.70 -4.27
N MET A 153 -0.25 -9.23 -5.21
CA MET A 153 -0.76 -8.58 -6.42
C MET A 153 -1.60 -9.55 -7.25
N ARG A 154 -1.15 -10.80 -7.45
CA ARG A 154 -1.93 -11.86 -8.13
C ARG A 154 -3.24 -12.15 -7.40
N GLY A 155 -3.20 -12.25 -6.07
CA GLY A 155 -4.36 -12.44 -5.21
C GLY A 155 -5.39 -11.32 -5.34
N MET A 156 -4.94 -10.06 -5.43
CA MET A 156 -5.80 -8.91 -5.65
C MET A 156 -6.40 -8.87 -7.05
N THR A 157 -5.63 -9.20 -8.08
CA THR A 157 -6.17 -9.30 -9.45
C THR A 157 -7.31 -10.31 -9.51
N ARG A 158 -7.11 -11.51 -8.94
CA ARG A 158 -8.18 -12.52 -8.85
C ARG A 158 -9.40 -12.02 -8.05
N PHE A 159 -9.16 -11.27 -6.98
CA PHE A 159 -10.24 -10.67 -6.19
C PHE A 159 -11.03 -9.64 -7.00
N CYS A 160 -10.37 -8.71 -7.69
CA CYS A 160 -11.02 -7.66 -8.48
C CYS A 160 -11.82 -8.25 -9.65
N ARG A 161 -11.26 -9.23 -10.37
CA ARG A 161 -11.97 -10.00 -11.41
C ARG A 161 -13.22 -10.72 -10.91
N ARG A 162 -13.22 -11.19 -9.66
CA ARG A 162 -14.43 -11.78 -9.06
C ARG A 162 -15.43 -10.71 -8.68
N LEU A 163 -14.96 -9.58 -8.17
CA LEU A 163 -15.80 -8.45 -7.80
C LEU A 163 -16.51 -7.86 -9.03
N SER A 164 -15.87 -7.82 -10.20
CA SER A 164 -16.45 -7.30 -11.44
C SER A 164 -17.49 -8.21 -12.10
N ARG A 165 -17.66 -9.44 -11.63
CA ARG A 165 -18.73 -10.33 -12.10
C ARG A 165 -20.11 -9.90 -11.62
N ASP A 166 -20.19 -8.98 -10.67
CA ASP A 166 -21.43 -8.32 -10.27
C ASP A 166 -21.74 -7.18 -11.27
N PRO A 167 -22.70 -7.37 -12.20
CA PRO A 167 -22.95 -6.44 -13.30
C PRO A 167 -23.50 -5.09 -12.84
N ASP A 168 -24.16 -5.05 -11.67
CA ASP A 168 -24.73 -3.83 -11.09
C ASP A 168 -23.83 -3.23 -10.00
N GLY A 169 -22.66 -3.84 -9.76
CA GLY A 169 -21.73 -3.47 -8.70
C GLY A 169 -20.64 -2.50 -9.12
N ILE A 170 -19.91 -1.95 -8.13
CA ILE A 170 -18.71 -1.13 -8.36
C ILE A 170 -17.52 -1.93 -8.92
N GLY A 171 -17.66 -3.24 -9.06
CA GLY A 171 -16.56 -4.17 -9.30
C GLY A 171 -15.83 -3.93 -10.61
N LEU A 172 -16.53 -3.60 -11.69
CA LEU A 172 -15.91 -3.29 -12.98
C LEU A 172 -14.99 -2.07 -12.89
N LEU A 173 -15.42 -1.02 -12.18
CA LEU A 173 -14.59 0.17 -11.97
C LEU A 173 -13.35 -0.16 -11.12
N VAL A 174 -13.52 -0.96 -10.06
CA VAL A 174 -12.40 -1.39 -9.20
C VAL A 174 -11.39 -2.22 -9.99
N GLU A 175 -11.85 -3.17 -10.81
CA GLU A 175 -10.98 -3.95 -11.69
C GLU A 175 -10.25 -3.06 -12.70
N TYR A 176 -10.95 -2.13 -13.34
CA TYR A 176 -10.35 -1.21 -14.30
C TYR A 176 -9.24 -0.37 -13.66
N LEU A 177 -9.52 0.28 -12.52
CA LEU A 177 -8.53 1.09 -11.80
C LEU A 177 -7.35 0.26 -11.29
N TRP A 178 -7.61 -0.98 -10.84
CA TRP A 178 -6.56 -1.90 -10.44
C TRP A 178 -5.64 -2.27 -11.61
N SER A 179 -6.21 -2.56 -12.79
CA SER A 179 -5.44 -2.87 -14.00
C SER A 179 -4.58 -1.69 -14.45
N LEU A 180 -5.11 -0.47 -14.42
CA LEU A 180 -4.32 0.74 -14.70
C LEU A 180 -3.15 0.90 -13.73
N TYR A 181 -3.37 0.61 -12.44
CA TYR A 181 -2.29 0.63 -11.45
C TYR A 181 -1.22 -0.42 -11.73
N LEU A 182 -1.60 -1.65 -12.09
CA LEU A 182 -0.65 -2.70 -12.47
C LEU A 182 0.19 -2.32 -13.68
N GLU A 183 -0.46 -1.75 -14.70
CA GLU A 183 0.21 -1.27 -15.90
C GLU A 183 1.21 -0.17 -15.57
N ALA A 184 0.79 0.88 -14.83
CA ALA A 184 1.68 1.96 -14.42
C ALA A 184 2.88 1.46 -13.60
N ARG A 185 2.65 0.48 -12.72
CA ARG A 185 3.70 -0.17 -11.94
C ARG A 185 4.66 -0.94 -12.84
N TYR A 186 4.16 -1.70 -13.80
CA TYR A 186 4.97 -2.45 -14.76
C TYR A 186 5.89 -1.52 -15.55
N TRP A 187 5.32 -0.48 -16.17
CA TRP A 187 6.08 0.53 -16.93
C TRP A 187 7.24 1.10 -16.12
N ARG A 188 6.99 1.42 -14.85
CA ARG A 188 8.02 1.94 -13.95
C ARG A 188 9.16 0.95 -13.71
N LEU A 189 8.86 -0.34 -13.56
CA LEU A 189 9.88 -1.37 -13.37
C LEU A 189 10.71 -1.56 -14.65
N SER A 190 10.06 -1.56 -15.82
CA SER A 190 10.74 -1.69 -17.11
C SER A 190 11.69 -0.52 -17.40
N VAL A 191 11.31 0.71 -17.07
CA VAL A 191 12.17 1.89 -17.21
C VAL A 191 13.42 1.77 -16.33
N LYS A 192 13.27 1.27 -15.09
CA LYS A 192 14.41 1.07 -14.18
C LYS A 192 15.39 0.00 -14.64
N GLN A 193 14.91 -1.01 -15.37
CA GLN A 193 15.74 -2.13 -15.84
C GLN A 193 16.43 -1.87 -17.19
N GLY A 194 16.41 -0.64 -17.71
CA GLY A 194 17.14 -0.28 -18.93
C GLY A 194 16.40 -0.57 -20.24
N GLY A 195 15.06 -0.68 -20.21
CA GLY A 195 14.24 -0.53 -21.41
C GLY A 195 14.31 -1.69 -22.40
N VAL A 196 13.74 -2.83 -22.04
CA VAL A 196 13.04 -3.66 -23.03
C VAL A 196 11.57 -3.61 -22.65
N VAL A 197 10.84 -2.72 -23.31
CA VAL A 197 9.38 -2.70 -23.27
C VAL A 197 8.92 -3.95 -24.00
N ARG A 198 8.75 -5.06 -23.27
CA ARG A 198 7.82 -6.09 -23.73
C ARG A 198 6.45 -5.47 -23.54
N THR A 199 5.72 -5.28 -24.64
CA THR A 199 4.27 -5.09 -24.59
C THR A 199 3.71 -6.08 -23.58
N ILE A 200 2.96 -5.58 -22.60
CA ILE A 200 2.21 -6.43 -21.68
C ILE A 200 1.43 -7.40 -22.59
N PRO A 201 1.68 -8.73 -22.54
CA PRO A 201 0.81 -9.65 -23.25
C PRO A 201 -0.52 -9.52 -22.52
N GLY A 202 -1.50 -8.87 -23.14
CA GLY A 202 -2.85 -8.78 -22.62
C GLY A 202 -3.37 -10.14 -22.18
N GLU A 203 -2.87 -11.23 -22.78
CA GLU A 203 -3.27 -12.61 -22.49
C GLU A 203 -2.75 -13.16 -21.14
N GLU A 204 -1.56 -12.77 -20.64
CA GLU A 204 -1.03 -13.32 -19.37
C GLU A 204 -1.59 -12.61 -18.13
N LEU A 205 -2.02 -11.35 -18.28
CA LEU A 205 -2.74 -10.58 -17.27
C LEU A 205 -4.27 -10.68 -17.41
N MET A 206 -4.79 -11.43 -18.38
CA MET A 206 -6.23 -11.72 -18.58
C MET A 206 -6.60 -13.21 -18.40
N ALA A 207 -5.65 -14.15 -18.49
CA ALA A 207 -5.82 -15.53 -18.02
C ALA A 207 -5.90 -15.61 -16.49
#